data_AF-A0A2M7QE98-F1
#
_entry.id   AF-A0A2M7QE98-F1
#
_cell.length_a   1.000
_cell.length_b   1.000
_cell.length_c   1.000
_cell.angle_alpha   90.00
_cell.angle_beta   90.00
_cell.angle_gamma   90.00
#
_symmetry.space_group_name_H-M   'P 1'
#
loop_
_entity.id
_entity.type
_entity.pdbx_description
1 polymer ?
#
loop_
_entity_poly.entity_id
_entity_poly.type
_entity_poly.pdbx_seq_one_letter_code
_entity_poly.pdbx_strand_id
1 'polypeptide(L)'
;MIDIFIHPAYAQCPVCVVTVGGGLFIAKKLGIDDLLVSIWLSGLNTAIAFWFASSMKRKMLSSGWLWSFALFVFTLIYLMATKQTGHRGNTFLGVDKIVFGMTLGFIVSLGAVFIDKWVRYKNNGKVRFYYQKVIIPLVFFLVTSGIFSLLIGIITK
;
A
#
# COMPACT_ATOMS: atom_id res chain seq x y z
N MET A 1 -15.99 -31.76 -7.35
CA MET A 1 -15.53 -30.54 -8.06
C MET A 1 -15.77 -29.41 -7.07
N ILE A 2 -14.70 -28.81 -6.55
CA ILE A 2 -14.74 -28.01 -5.32
C ILE A 2 -15.14 -26.58 -5.68
N ASP A 3 -16.44 -26.29 -5.54
CA ASP A 3 -16.97 -24.93 -5.59
C ASP A 3 -16.76 -24.26 -4.22
N ILE A 4 -15.69 -23.48 -4.12
CA ILE A 4 -15.46 -22.61 -2.98
C ILE A 4 -16.41 -21.40 -3.10
N PHE A 5 -17.54 -21.49 -2.40
CA PHE A 5 -18.48 -20.40 -2.19
C PHE A 5 -17.87 -19.37 -1.22
N ILE A 6 -16.95 -18.54 -1.70
CA ILE A 6 -16.48 -17.37 -0.96
C ILE A 6 -17.43 -16.20 -1.27
N HIS A 7 -18.09 -15.68 -0.22
CA HIS A 7 -18.80 -14.41 -0.33
C HIS A 7 -17.82 -13.31 -0.83
N PRO A 8 -18.11 -12.65 -1.97
CA PRO A 8 -17.13 -11.88 -2.74
C PRO A 8 -16.66 -10.59 -2.04
N ALA A 9 -17.30 -10.18 -0.95
CA ALA A 9 -17.00 -8.91 -0.28
C ALA A 9 -15.98 -9.02 0.88
N TYR A 10 -15.75 -10.21 1.45
CA TYR A 10 -14.92 -10.36 2.66
C TYR A 10 -13.53 -10.95 2.41
N ALA A 11 -13.28 -11.65 1.30
CA ALA A 11 -12.00 -12.31 1.04
C ALA A 11 -10.94 -11.45 0.31
N GLN A 12 -11.30 -10.24 -0.13
CA GLN A 12 -10.41 -9.39 -0.92
C GLN A 12 -9.10 -9.04 -0.19
N CYS A 13 -9.16 -8.82 1.14
CA CYS A 13 -7.99 -8.47 1.94
C CYS A 13 -7.06 -9.64 2.29
N PRO A 14 -7.54 -10.80 2.79
CA PRO A 14 -6.61 -11.91 3.05
C PRO A 14 -5.89 -12.39 1.79
N VAL A 15 -6.55 -12.39 0.63
CA VAL A 15 -5.89 -12.69 -0.64
C VAL A 15 -4.85 -11.63 -1.00
N CYS A 16 -5.16 -10.34 -0.89
CA CYS A 16 -4.18 -9.31 -1.24
C CYS A 16 -2.97 -9.27 -0.29
N VAL A 17 -3.13 -9.59 1.01
CA VAL A 17 -2.00 -9.72 1.94
C VAL A 17 -1.08 -10.87 1.54
N VAL A 18 -1.64 -12.04 1.23
CA VAL A 18 -0.84 -13.20 0.82
C VAL A 18 -0.13 -12.94 -0.51
N THR A 19 -0.85 -12.40 -1.50
CA THR A 19 -0.28 -12.12 -2.83
C THR A 19 0.77 -11.01 -2.79
N VAL A 20 0.48 -9.87 -2.15
CA VAL A 20 1.40 -8.73 -2.09
C VAL A 20 2.57 -9.05 -1.15
N GLY A 21 2.32 -9.65 0.01
CA GLY A 21 3.36 -10.07 0.95
C GLY A 21 4.31 -11.11 0.36
N GLY A 22 3.77 -12.13 -0.32
CA GLY A 22 4.56 -13.12 -1.05
C GLY A 22 5.35 -12.52 -2.21
N GLY A 23 4.72 -11.64 -3.00
CA GLY A 23 5.38 -10.91 -4.09
C GLY A 23 6.53 -10.03 -3.61
N LEU A 24 6.34 -9.29 -2.51
CA LEU A 24 7.38 -8.45 -1.89
C LEU A 24 8.54 -9.27 -1.34
N PHE A 25 8.26 -10.42 -0.74
CA PHE A 25 9.30 -11.32 -0.25
C PHE A 25 10.17 -11.87 -1.40
N ILE A 26 9.54 -12.29 -2.50
CA ILE A 26 10.23 -12.74 -3.71
C ILE A 26 11.03 -11.58 -4.33
N ALA A 27 10.44 -10.38 -4.40
CA ALA A 27 11.09 -9.18 -4.91
C ALA A 27 12.38 -8.85 -4.14
N LYS A 28 12.33 -8.93 -2.80
CA LYS A 28 13.52 -8.72 -1.95
C LYS A 28 14.60 -9.77 -2.22
N LYS A 29 14.22 -11.03 -2.45
CA LYS A 29 15.16 -12.11 -2.81
C LYS A 29 15.80 -11.91 -4.19
N LEU A 30 15.08 -11.27 -5.12
CA LEU A 30 15.56 -10.92 -6.45
C LEU A 30 16.44 -9.65 -6.46
N GLY A 31 16.68 -9.02 -5.32
CA GLY A 31 17.55 -7.84 -5.20
C GLY A 31 16.86 -6.51 -5.58
N ILE A 32 15.53 -6.45 -5.56
CA ILE A 32 14.80 -5.19 -5.75
C ILE A 32 15.06 -4.27 -4.56
N ASP A 33 15.30 -2.97 -4.81
CA ASP A 33 15.54 -1.97 -3.78
C ASP A 33 14.46 -1.93 -2.69
N ASP A 34 14.91 -1.83 -1.43
CA ASP A 34 14.03 -1.72 -0.26
C ASP A 34 13.07 -0.50 -0.32
N LEU A 35 13.41 0.53 -1.10
CA LEU A 35 12.56 1.70 -1.33
C LEU A 35 11.28 1.32 -2.09
N LEU A 36 11.39 0.49 -3.14
CA LEU A 36 10.22 0.05 -3.89
C LEU A 36 9.35 -0.84 -3.00
N VAL A 37 9.97 -1.79 -2.28
CA VAL A 37 9.27 -2.70 -1.38
C VAL A 37 8.49 -1.93 -0.31
N SER A 38 9.07 -0.89 0.29
CA SER A 38 8.42 -0.10 1.35
C SER A 38 7.25 0.76 0.85
N ILE A 39 7.29 1.23 -0.41
CA ILE A 39 6.16 1.91 -1.06
C ILE A 39 4.92 0.99 -1.10
N TRP A 40 5.10 -0.23 -1.61
CA TRP A 40 4.02 -1.21 -1.73
C TRP A 40 3.52 -1.72 -0.37
N LEU A 41 4.40 -1.85 0.62
CA LEU A 41 4.04 -2.20 1.98
C LEU A 41 3.04 -1.18 2.59
N SER A 42 3.26 0.11 2.33
CA SER A 42 2.36 1.18 2.79
C SER A 42 0.99 1.15 2.10
N GLY A 43 0.96 0.79 0.81
CA GLY A 43 -0.27 0.54 0.05
C GLY A 43 -1.11 -0.59 0.63
N LEU A 44 -0.45 -1.68 1.01
CA LEU A 44 -1.10 -2.82 1.66
C LEU A 44 -1.69 -2.42 3.03
N ASN A 45 -0.92 -1.70 3.85
CA ASN A 45 -1.41 -1.19 5.14
C ASN A 45 -2.69 -0.35 4.99
N THR A 46 -2.70 0.55 4.01
CA THR A 46 -3.86 1.39 3.74
C THR A 46 -5.07 0.56 3.28
N ALA A 47 -4.86 -0.42 2.40
CA ALA A 47 -5.92 -1.30 1.94
C ALA A 47 -6.54 -2.12 3.10
N ILE A 48 -5.70 -2.70 3.96
CA ILE A 48 -6.15 -3.44 5.16
C ILE A 48 -6.92 -2.51 6.10
N ALA A 49 -6.42 -1.29 6.34
CA ALA A 49 -7.08 -0.32 7.20
C ALA A 49 -8.50 0.03 6.74
N PHE A 50 -8.68 0.32 5.45
CA PHE A 50 -9.99 0.66 4.91
C PHE A 50 -10.96 -0.54 4.91
N TRP A 51 -10.46 -1.75 4.73
CA TRP A 51 -11.26 -2.96 4.87
C TRP A 51 -11.63 -3.22 6.33
N PHE A 52 -10.67 -3.14 7.24
CA PHE A 52 -10.87 -3.33 8.67
C PHE A 52 -11.90 -2.33 9.22
N ALA A 53 -11.78 -1.07 8.83
CA ALA A 53 -12.73 -0.01 9.17
C ALA A 53 -14.16 -0.29 8.66
N SER A 54 -14.29 -0.91 7.47
CA SER A 54 -15.60 -1.30 6.92
C SER A 54 -16.21 -2.52 7.61
N SER A 55 -15.40 -3.37 8.24
CA SER A 55 -15.86 -4.54 8.98
C SER A 55 -16.34 -4.19 10.41
N MET A 56 -16.04 -3.00 10.92
CA MET A 56 -16.43 -2.58 12.27
C MET A 56 -17.83 -1.97 12.32
N LYS A 57 -18.64 -2.47 13.27
CA LYS A 57 -20.03 -2.00 13.49
C LYS A 57 -20.13 -0.68 14.26
N ARG A 58 -19.06 -0.22 14.95
CA ARG A 58 -19.08 1.01 15.74
C ARG A 58 -18.70 2.24 14.90
N LYS A 59 -19.57 3.25 14.87
CA LYS A 59 -19.42 4.50 14.09
C LYS A 59 -18.10 5.24 14.33
N MET A 60 -17.60 5.25 15.57
CA MET A 60 -16.35 5.95 15.93
C MET A 60 -15.09 5.23 15.43
N LEU A 61 -15.12 3.91 15.32
CA LEU A 61 -13.99 3.10 14.85
C LEU A 61 -14.07 2.82 13.33
N SER A 62 -15.12 3.24 12.64
CA SER A 62 -15.32 2.99 11.21
C SER A 62 -14.54 3.97 10.31
N SER A 63 -13.77 4.90 10.88
CA SER A 63 -12.93 5.81 10.08
C SER A 63 -11.71 5.08 9.52
N GLY A 64 -11.74 4.75 8.23
CA GLY A 64 -10.60 4.13 7.53
C GLY A 64 -9.31 4.94 7.58
N TRP A 65 -9.41 6.28 7.68
CA TRP A 65 -8.25 7.17 7.80
C TRP A 65 -7.49 6.97 9.11
N LEU A 66 -8.22 6.83 10.23
CA LEU A 66 -7.61 6.60 11.54
C LEU A 66 -6.87 5.25 11.56
N TRP A 67 -7.47 4.20 11.02
CA TRP A 67 -6.83 2.90 10.92
C TRP A 67 -5.64 2.89 9.97
N SER A 68 -5.69 3.65 8.88
CA SER A 68 -4.59 3.75 7.93
C SER A 68 -3.37 4.40 8.57
N PHE A 69 -3.60 5.47 9.34
CA PHE A 69 -2.54 6.13 10.09
C PHE A 69 -2.02 5.24 11.23
N ALA A 70 -2.91 4.58 11.97
CA ALA A 70 -2.52 3.67 13.05
C ALA A 70 -1.65 2.51 12.55
N LEU A 71 -2.04 1.86 11.44
CA LEU A 71 -1.24 0.80 10.83
C LEU A 71 0.08 1.33 10.26
N PHE A 72 0.09 2.50 9.64
CA PHE A 72 1.33 3.14 9.17
C PHE A 72 2.33 3.34 10.33
N VAL A 73 1.89 3.95 11.43
CA VAL A 73 2.74 4.19 12.61
C VAL A 73 3.17 2.88 13.25
N PHE A 74 2.25 1.92 13.42
CA PHE A 74 2.57 0.62 14.00
C PHE A 74 3.62 -0.13 13.18
N THR A 75 3.50 -0.14 11.86
CA THR A 75 4.47 -0.79 10.99
C THR A 75 5.81 -0.06 11.00
N LEU A 76 5.85 1.27 11.01
CA LEU A 76 7.11 2.00 11.19
C LEU A 76 7.80 1.64 12.51
N ILE A 77 7.05 1.59 13.63
CA ILE A 77 7.59 1.19 14.94
C ILE A 77 8.12 -0.25 14.89
N TYR A 78 7.39 -1.17 14.26
CA TYR A 78 7.81 -2.57 14.10
C TYR A 78 9.13 -2.67 13.31
N LEU A 79 9.28 -1.93 12.21
CA LEU A 79 10.51 -1.93 11.41
C LEU A 79 11.70 -1.31 12.15
N MET A 80 11.46 -0.28 12.97
CA MET A 80 12.48 0.29 13.85
C MET A 80 12.89 -0.69 14.95
N ALA A 81 11.94 -1.36 15.60
CA ALA A 81 12.19 -2.33 16.66
C ALA A 81 12.96 -3.57 16.16
N THR A 82 12.67 -4.02 14.94
CA THR A 82 13.35 -5.15 14.29
C THR A 82 14.70 -4.77 13.67
N LYS A 83 15.15 -3.50 13.79
CA LYS A 83 16.40 -2.97 13.23
C LYS A 83 16.55 -3.22 11.72
N GLN A 84 15.42 -3.37 11.01
CA GLN A 84 15.39 -3.45 9.55
C GLN A 84 15.72 -2.07 8.93
N THR A 85 15.51 -0.99 9.68
CA THR A 85 15.81 0.41 9.32
C THR A 85 17.15 0.86 9.91
N GLY A 86 17.87 1.73 9.21
CA GLY A 86 19.08 2.40 9.72
C GLY A 86 20.40 1.72 9.40
N HIS A 87 20.44 0.81 8.42
CA HIS A 87 21.71 0.27 7.93
C HIS A 87 22.53 1.38 7.25
N ARG A 88 23.82 1.47 7.60
CA ARG A 88 24.74 2.58 7.29
C ARG A 88 25.00 2.84 5.79
N GLY A 89 24.36 2.08 4.89
CA GLY A 89 24.42 2.24 3.43
C GLY A 89 23.05 2.21 2.72
N ASN A 90 21.93 2.24 3.45
CA ASN A 90 20.59 2.18 2.87
C ASN A 90 19.83 3.51 2.98
N THR A 91 20.53 4.61 2.74
CA THR A 91 19.95 5.96 2.74
C THR A 91 19.66 6.42 1.33
N PHE A 92 18.56 7.14 1.16
CA PHE A 92 18.16 7.83 -0.06
C PHE A 92 17.85 9.27 0.33
N LEU A 93 18.59 10.22 -0.24
CA LEU A 93 18.52 11.66 0.10
C LEU A 93 18.78 11.96 1.60
N GLY A 94 19.62 11.17 2.27
CA GLY A 94 19.96 11.35 3.69
C GLY A 94 18.92 10.78 4.68
N VAL A 95 17.82 10.22 4.18
CA VAL A 95 16.79 9.50 4.96
C VAL A 95 16.88 8.01 4.66
N ASP A 96 16.49 7.15 5.59
CA ASP A 96 16.41 5.70 5.34
C ASP A 96 15.43 5.38 4.20
N LYS A 97 15.86 4.53 3.24
CA LYS A 97 15.07 4.14 2.05
C LYS A 97 13.68 3.60 2.41
N ILE A 98 13.58 2.85 3.50
CA ILE A 98 12.33 2.23 3.94
C ILE A 98 11.40 3.32 4.46
N VAL A 99 11.87 4.20 5.33
CA VAL A 99 11.06 5.29 5.90
C VAL A 99 10.56 6.24 4.81
N PHE A 100 11.46 6.59 3.88
CA PHE A 100 11.10 7.45 2.75
C PHE A 100 10.05 6.80 1.85
N GLY A 101 10.29 5.56 1.40
CA GLY A 101 9.35 4.85 0.52
C GLY A 101 8.01 4.57 1.21
N MET A 102 8.01 4.28 2.52
CA MET A 102 6.77 4.07 3.26
C MET A 102 5.93 5.34 3.38
N THR A 103 6.57 6.48 3.66
CA THR A 103 5.91 7.80 3.71
C THR A 103 5.34 8.17 2.35
N LEU A 104 6.13 8.00 1.29
CA LEU A 104 5.70 8.27 -0.08
C LEU A 104 4.52 7.38 -0.48
N GLY A 105 4.63 6.07 -0.24
CA GLY A 105 3.56 5.10 -0.52
C GLY A 105 2.28 5.39 0.25
N PHE A 106 2.39 5.92 1.48
CA PHE A 106 1.23 6.36 2.25
C PHE A 106 0.53 7.53 1.56
N ILE A 107 1.28 8.57 1.19
CA ILE A 107 0.75 9.75 0.48
C ILE A 107 0.07 9.34 -0.83
N VAL A 108 0.72 8.48 -1.62
CA VAL A 108 0.17 7.95 -2.88
C VAL A 108 -1.12 7.17 -2.63
N SER A 109 -1.17 6.34 -1.58
CA SER A 109 -2.39 5.59 -1.21
C SER A 109 -3.55 6.50 -0.87
N LEU A 110 -3.30 7.52 -0.04
CA LEU A 110 -4.33 8.49 0.35
C LEU A 110 -4.83 9.27 -0.87
N GLY A 111 -3.91 9.69 -1.74
CA GLY A 111 -4.22 10.33 -3.02
C GLY A 111 -5.09 9.45 -3.91
N ALA A 112 -4.74 8.16 -4.06
CA ALA A 112 -5.52 7.22 -4.86
C ALA A 112 -6.95 7.01 -4.32
N VAL A 113 -7.10 6.90 -3.00
CA VAL A 113 -8.42 6.80 -2.35
C VAL A 113 -9.22 8.09 -2.53
N PHE A 114 -8.57 9.24 -2.43
CA PHE A 114 -9.23 10.54 -2.65
C PHE A 114 -9.70 10.68 -4.10
N ILE A 115 -8.87 10.29 -5.07
CA ILE A 115 -9.19 10.31 -6.50
C ILE A 115 -10.35 9.35 -6.81
N ASP A 116 -10.37 8.13 -6.25
CA ASP A 116 -11.52 7.23 -6.41
C ASP A 116 -12.83 7.87 -5.91
N LYS A 117 -12.80 8.53 -4.75
CA LYS A 117 -13.96 9.26 -4.21
C LYS A 117 -14.37 10.44 -5.09
N TRP A 118 -13.40 11.21 -5.59
CA TRP A 118 -13.67 12.35 -6.45
C TRP A 118 -14.26 11.93 -7.81
N VAL A 119 -13.74 10.85 -8.40
CA VAL A 119 -14.27 10.27 -9.65
C VAL A 119 -15.72 9.80 -9.45
N ARG A 120 -16.03 9.15 -8.32
CA ARG A 120 -17.41 8.76 -7.97
C ARG A 120 -18.30 9.98 -7.79
N TYR A 121 -17.82 11.01 -7.10
CA TYR A 121 -18.57 12.24 -6.87
C TYR A 121 -18.97 12.91 -8.20
N LYS A 122 -18.04 13.01 -9.16
CA LYS A 122 -18.33 13.52 -10.51
C LYS A 122 -19.27 12.64 -11.33
N ASN A 123 -19.38 11.36 -11.01
CA ASN A 123 -20.19 10.39 -11.74
C ASN A 123 -21.50 10.03 -11.01
N ASN A 124 -22.08 10.96 -10.25
CA ASN A 124 -23.32 10.76 -9.48
C ASN A 124 -23.25 9.58 -8.49
N GLY A 125 -22.08 9.35 -7.91
CA GLY A 125 -21.81 8.23 -7.00
C GLY A 125 -21.62 6.87 -7.68
N LYS A 126 -21.78 6.78 -9.01
CA LYS A 126 -21.65 5.54 -9.76
C LYS A 126 -20.18 5.23 -10.06
N VAL A 127 -19.82 3.95 -9.97
CA VAL A 127 -18.52 3.44 -10.40
C VAL A 127 -18.45 3.50 -11.92
N ARG A 128 -17.35 4.01 -12.49
CA ARG A 128 -17.22 4.18 -13.94
C ARG A 128 -16.78 2.90 -14.65
N PHE A 129 -16.05 2.05 -13.95
CA PHE A 129 -15.56 0.77 -14.46
C PHE A 129 -15.43 -0.26 -13.33
N TYR A 130 -15.39 -1.54 -13.70
CA TYR A 130 -15.30 -2.64 -12.74
C TYR A 130 -13.98 -2.58 -11.96
N TYR A 131 -14.03 -2.89 -10.66
CA TYR A 131 -12.88 -2.81 -9.73
C TYR A 131 -12.15 -1.44 -9.65
N GLN A 132 -12.81 -0.31 -9.95
CA GLN A 132 -12.22 1.03 -9.87
C GLN A 132 -11.43 1.31 -8.57
N LYS A 133 -11.95 0.84 -7.42
CA LYS A 133 -11.31 0.99 -6.10
C LYS A 133 -9.96 0.30 -5.98
N VAL A 134 -9.66 -0.70 -6.81
CA VAL A 134 -8.40 -1.46 -6.81
C VAL A 134 -7.48 -0.99 -7.93
N ILE A 135 -8.04 -0.80 -9.13
CA ILE A 135 -7.26 -0.41 -10.31
C ILE A 135 -6.65 0.97 -10.15
N ILE A 136 -7.39 1.95 -9.58
CA ILE A 136 -6.83 3.30 -9.36
C ILE A 136 -5.58 3.22 -8.48
N PRO A 137 -5.62 2.68 -7.24
CA PRO A 137 -4.41 2.50 -6.43
C PRO A 137 -3.30 1.75 -7.16
N LEU A 138 -3.60 0.63 -7.83
CA LEU A 138 -2.58 -0.16 -8.53
C LEU A 138 -1.85 0.64 -9.61
N VAL A 139 -2.59 1.40 -10.43
CA VAL A 139 -1.98 2.24 -11.48
C VAL A 139 -1.09 3.30 -10.86
N PHE A 140 -1.54 3.97 -9.80
CA PHE A 140 -0.73 4.96 -9.08
C PHE A 140 0.56 4.35 -8.50
N PHE A 141 0.47 3.15 -7.94
CA PHE A 141 1.63 2.43 -7.42
C PHE A 141 2.60 1.98 -8.50
N LEU A 142 2.10 1.47 -9.63
CA LEU A 142 2.94 1.08 -10.77
C LEU A 142 3.67 2.28 -11.37
N VAL A 143 2.97 3.41 -11.56
CA VAL A 143 3.57 4.64 -12.06
C VAL A 143 4.63 5.16 -11.10
N THR A 144 4.32 5.23 -9.80
CA THR A 144 5.28 5.66 -8.77
C THR A 144 6.50 4.74 -8.75
N SER A 145 6.30 3.42 -8.71
CA SER A 145 7.38 2.44 -8.71
C SER A 145 8.23 2.52 -9.97
N GLY A 146 7.63 2.75 -11.15
CA GLY A 146 8.35 2.93 -12.40
C GLY A 146 9.23 4.17 -12.40
N ILE A 147 8.70 5.31 -11.92
CA ILE A 147 9.47 6.56 -11.80
C ILE A 147 10.67 6.37 -10.86
N PHE A 148 10.47 5.77 -9.69
CA PHE A 148 11.56 5.53 -8.73
C PHE A 148 12.55 4.48 -9.22
N SER A 149 12.11 3.46 -9.93
CA SER A 149 13.01 2.47 -10.55
C SER A 149 13.95 3.12 -11.57
N LEU A 150 13.42 4.00 -12.44
CA LEU A 150 14.24 4.76 -13.37
C LEU A 150 15.21 5.69 -12.66
N LEU A 151 14.74 6.38 -11.62
CA LEU A 151 15.53 7.34 -10.86
C LEU A 151 16.68 6.65 -10.11
N ILE A 152 16.45 5.48 -9.52
CA ILE A 152 17.51 4.68 -8.91
C ILE A 152 18.51 4.18 -9.97
N GLY A 153 18.01 3.73 -11.13
CA GLY A 153 18.86 3.30 -12.24
C GLY A 153 19.75 4.41 -12.82
N ILE A 154 19.32 5.66 -12.75
CA ILE A 154 20.12 6.84 -13.13
C ILE A 154 21.17 7.17 -12.05
N ILE A 155 20.84 7.05 -10.77
CA ILE A 155 21.74 7.39 -9.65
C ILE A 155 22.82 6.33 -9.43
N THR A 156 22.55 5.06 -9.77
CA THR A 156 23.46 3.93 -9.51
C THR A 156 24.41 3.64 -10.69
N LYS A 157 24.21 4.31 -11.81
CA LYS A 157 25.12 4.29 -12.97
C LYS A 157 26.16 5.40 -12.85
#